data_AF-K9VJA8-F1
#
_entry.id   AF-K9VJA8-F1
#
_cell.length_a   1.000
_cell.length_b   1.000
_cell.length_c   1.000
_cell.angle_alpha   90.00
_cell.angle_beta   90.00
_cell.angle_gamma   90.00
#
_symmetry.space_group_name_H-M   'P 1'
#
loop_
_entity.id
_entity.type
_entity.pdbx_description
1 polymer ?
#
loop_
_entity_poly.entity_id
_entity_poly.type
_entity_poly.pdbx_seq_one_letter_code
_entity_poly.pdbx_strand_id
1 'polypeptide(L)'
;MSNSIDRLAESGRGIKLMWQIADELSYTRTLDNRNCLSLSKTYEVEGHNRSQNIKKASVLDGLMNLLNTWDWQTETEQEEELHETCFQHISLQVNTDVNALTKVLLWFEQLKDLSLPNEVWCKFQLALAAGFTNAVRHAHKNLPVETPVQLEIRVFNGRLELKVWDCGPCFDFDAKLKEIRAADRNNGLDLEVLNDACLMPNRPKTLEPSLFLIAG
;
A
#
# COMPACT_ATOMS: atom_id res chain seq x y z
N MET A 1 -2.15 -21.79 -13.85
CA MET A 1 -1.93 -20.40 -14.31
C MET A 1 -1.83 -19.56 -13.06
N SER A 2 -0.64 -19.10 -12.68
CA SER A 2 -0.47 -18.24 -11.49
C SER A 2 -1.06 -16.87 -11.79
N ASN A 3 -2.00 -16.40 -10.97
CA ASN A 3 -2.58 -15.08 -11.11
C ASN A 3 -1.49 -14.01 -10.94
N SER A 4 -1.59 -12.86 -11.61
CA SER A 4 -0.61 -11.76 -11.53
C SER A 4 -0.34 -11.29 -10.09
N ILE A 5 -1.36 -11.43 -9.22
CA ILE A 5 -1.29 -11.19 -7.77
C ILE A 5 -0.36 -12.19 -7.06
N ASP A 6 -0.29 -13.44 -7.54
CA ASP A 6 0.60 -14.46 -6.98
C ASP A 6 2.08 -14.07 -7.15
N ARG A 7 2.42 -13.45 -8.29
CA ARG A 7 3.79 -12.99 -8.59
C ARG A 7 4.19 -11.74 -7.80
N LEU A 8 3.23 -10.92 -7.38
CA LEU A 8 3.48 -9.74 -6.53
C LEU A 8 3.90 -10.14 -5.12
N ALA A 9 3.37 -11.25 -4.61
CA ALA A 9 3.69 -11.74 -3.28
C ALA A 9 5.11 -12.35 -3.22
N GLU A 10 5.53 -13.22 -4.14
CA GLU A 10 6.64 -14.16 -3.89
C GLU A 10 8.08 -13.60 -3.85
N SER A 11 8.34 -12.33 -4.16
CA SER A 11 9.72 -11.85 -4.45
C SER A 11 10.11 -10.51 -3.81
N GLY A 12 9.41 -10.06 -2.76
CA GLY A 12 9.64 -8.71 -2.17
C GLY A 12 9.10 -7.56 -3.03
N ARG A 13 8.53 -7.88 -4.20
CA ARG A 13 7.85 -6.93 -5.10
C ARG A 13 6.69 -6.22 -4.43
N GLY A 14 5.91 -6.91 -3.59
CA GLY A 14 4.83 -6.28 -2.82
C GLY A 14 5.33 -5.15 -1.90
N ILE A 15 6.44 -5.35 -1.19
CA ILE A 15 7.05 -4.30 -0.35
C ILE A 15 7.59 -3.16 -1.22
N LYS A 16 8.27 -3.48 -2.33
CA LYS A 16 8.75 -2.47 -3.29
C LYS A 16 7.61 -1.61 -3.83
N LEU A 17 6.51 -2.25 -4.24
CA LEU A 17 5.32 -1.60 -4.77
C LEU A 17 4.70 -0.66 -3.74
N MET A 18 4.46 -1.15 -2.52
CA MET A 18 3.93 -0.33 -1.44
C MET A 18 4.87 0.83 -1.12
N TRP A 19 6.19 0.60 -1.15
CA TRP A 19 7.17 1.66 -0.95
C TRP A 19 7.10 2.71 -2.07
N GLN A 20 6.90 2.32 -3.33
CA GLN A 20 6.75 3.28 -4.44
C GLN A 20 5.45 4.08 -4.37
N ILE A 21 4.37 3.49 -3.86
CA ILE A 21 3.07 4.15 -3.70
C ILE A 21 3.10 5.13 -2.53
N ALA A 22 3.62 4.69 -1.39
CA ALA A 22 3.54 5.39 -0.12
C ALA A 22 4.43 6.62 -0.05
N ASP A 23 3.93 7.66 0.61
CA ASP A 23 4.78 8.75 1.11
C ASP A 23 5.50 8.27 2.39
N GLU A 24 4.80 7.55 3.28
CA GLU A 24 5.41 6.86 4.42
C GLU A 24 5.01 5.38 4.47
N LEU A 25 5.99 4.51 4.75
CA LEU A 25 5.78 3.07 4.90
C LEU A 25 6.61 2.57 6.08
N SER A 26 5.97 1.86 7.02
CA SER A 26 6.64 1.28 8.18
C SER A 26 6.11 -0.11 8.50
N TYR A 27 6.93 -0.89 9.20
CA TYR A 27 6.55 -2.18 9.75
C TYR A 27 7.08 -2.30 11.18
N THR A 28 6.18 -2.34 12.15
CA THR A 28 6.55 -2.27 13.58
C THR A 28 5.86 -3.35 14.39
N ARG A 29 6.56 -3.87 15.40
CA ARG A 29 5.97 -4.79 16.39
C ARG A 29 5.12 -3.97 17.36
N THR A 30 3.87 -4.36 17.56
CA THR A 30 2.93 -3.73 18.50
C THR A 30 3.02 -4.37 19.89
N LEU A 31 2.49 -3.66 20.90
CA LEU A 31 2.51 -4.11 22.32
C LEU A 31 1.75 -5.42 22.55
N ASP A 32 0.78 -5.74 21.70
CA ASP A 32 0.00 -6.98 21.73
C ASP A 32 0.64 -8.12 20.91
N ASN A 33 1.94 -8.02 20.59
CA ASN A 33 2.70 -9.03 19.86
C ASN A 33 2.20 -9.32 18.43
N ARG A 34 1.56 -8.35 17.79
CA ARG A 34 1.32 -8.37 16.34
C ARG A 34 2.38 -7.53 15.63
N ASN A 35 2.51 -7.69 14.33
CA ASN A 35 3.26 -6.75 13.50
C ASN A 35 2.25 -5.88 12.74
N CYS A 36 2.55 -4.60 12.60
CA CYS A 36 1.73 -3.63 11.90
C CYS A 36 2.50 -3.08 10.71
N LEU A 37 2.05 -3.41 9.49
CA LEU A 37 2.41 -2.70 8.28
C LEU A 37 1.53 -1.44 8.17
N SER A 38 2.15 -0.27 8.14
CA SER A 38 1.46 1.02 8.01
C SER A 38 1.93 1.73 6.75
N LEU A 39 0.98 2.19 5.93
CA LEU A 39 1.20 2.96 4.72
C LEU A 39 0.37 4.24 4.77
N SER A 40 0.96 5.38 4.44
CA SER A 40 0.26 6.65 4.26
C SER A 40 0.51 7.23 2.86
N LYS A 41 -0.51 7.89 2.31
CA LYS A 41 -0.45 8.59 1.03
C LYS A 41 -1.15 9.95 1.14
N THR A 42 -0.44 11.01 0.81
CA THR A 42 -1.01 12.36 0.69
C THR A 42 -1.62 12.54 -0.69
N TYR A 43 -2.72 13.28 -0.77
CA TYR A 43 -3.40 13.61 -2.01
C TYR A 43 -4.02 15.01 -1.96
N GLU A 44 -4.17 15.64 -3.13
CA GLU A 44 -4.84 16.93 -3.23
C GLU A 44 -6.36 16.76 -3.11
N VAL A 45 -6.98 17.59 -2.28
CA VAL A 45 -8.43 17.64 -2.13
C VAL A 45 -8.93 18.60 -3.20
N GLU A 46 -9.50 18.07 -4.28
CA GLU A 46 -10.09 18.92 -5.32
C GLU A 46 -11.20 19.78 -4.70
N GLY A 47 -11.02 21.10 -4.74
CA GLY A 47 -12.05 22.06 -4.35
C GLY A 47 -13.32 21.82 -5.16
N HIS A 48 -14.48 21.77 -4.49
CA HIS A 48 -15.79 21.58 -5.10
C HIS A 48 -15.97 22.45 -6.36
N ASN A 49 -15.79 21.87 -7.55
CA ASN A 49 -16.48 22.21 -8.80
C ASN A 49 -15.95 21.37 -9.99
N ARG A 50 -16.30 20.07 -10.03
CA ARG A 50 -16.74 19.43 -11.27
C ARG A 50 -17.39 18.08 -10.95
N SER A 51 -18.64 17.93 -11.35
CA SER A 51 -19.27 16.63 -11.50
C SER A 51 -18.45 15.79 -12.48
N GLN A 52 -17.60 14.90 -11.95
CA GLN A 52 -17.06 13.78 -12.71
C GLN A 52 -17.76 12.52 -12.22
N ASN A 53 -18.97 12.31 -12.72
CA ASN A 53 -19.64 11.03 -12.69
C ASN A 53 -18.96 10.10 -13.71
N ILE A 54 -17.70 9.75 -13.45
CA ILE A 54 -17.03 8.63 -14.11
C ILE A 54 -17.29 7.44 -13.20
N LYS A 55 -18.06 6.47 -13.69
CA LYS A 55 -18.32 5.21 -12.97
C LYS A 55 -16.97 4.63 -12.53
N LYS A 56 -16.71 4.56 -11.22
CA LYS A 56 -15.58 3.81 -10.66
C LYS A 56 -15.75 2.36 -11.16
N ALA A 57 -14.91 1.96 -12.11
CA ALA A 57 -15.01 0.66 -12.74
C ALA A 57 -14.70 -0.43 -11.71
N SER A 58 -15.39 -1.58 -11.79
CA SER A 58 -15.04 -2.78 -11.02
C SER A 58 -13.61 -3.20 -11.39
N VAL A 59 -12.71 -3.10 -10.43
CA VAL A 59 -11.27 -2.88 -10.66
C VAL A 59 -10.49 -4.12 -11.13
N LEU A 60 -11.05 -5.34 -11.02
CA LEU A 60 -10.31 -6.55 -11.41
C LEU A 60 -10.00 -6.63 -12.92
N ASP A 61 -10.86 -6.09 -13.78
CA ASP A 61 -10.61 -6.08 -15.24
C ASP A 61 -9.72 -4.89 -15.67
N GLY A 62 -9.68 -3.81 -14.89
CA GLY A 62 -8.92 -2.58 -15.19
C GLY A 62 -7.45 -2.61 -14.74
N LEU A 63 -7.12 -3.39 -13.70
CA LEU A 63 -5.78 -3.49 -13.13
C LEU A 63 -4.71 -3.95 -14.12
N MET A 64 -5.10 -4.76 -15.12
CA MET A 64 -4.17 -5.22 -16.16
C MET A 64 -3.92 -4.18 -17.26
N ASN A 65 -4.84 -3.23 -17.50
CA ASN A 65 -4.67 -2.15 -18.47
C ASN A 65 -3.90 -0.94 -17.89
N LEU A 66 -4.03 -0.69 -16.59
CA LEU A 66 -3.36 0.41 -15.88
C LEU A 66 -1.83 0.22 -15.73
N LEU A 67 -1.34 -1.02 -15.73
CA LEU A 67 0.10 -1.31 -15.66
C LEU A 67 0.84 -1.01 -16.97
N ASN A 68 0.13 -0.79 -18.09
CA ASN A 68 0.71 -0.70 -19.43
C ASN A 68 0.63 0.70 -20.08
N THR A 69 0.00 1.70 -19.45
CA THR A 69 -0.49 2.87 -20.20
C THR A 69 0.01 4.24 -19.77
N TRP A 70 0.94 4.38 -18.82
CA TRP A 70 1.04 5.69 -18.17
C TRP A 70 2.46 6.20 -17.89
N ASP A 71 2.57 7.52 -18.02
CA ASP A 71 3.75 8.38 -18.14
C ASP A 71 3.70 9.49 -17.05
N TRP A 72 4.77 9.70 -16.29
CA TRP A 72 4.75 10.46 -15.01
C TRP A 72 5.27 11.90 -15.17
N GLN A 73 4.35 12.86 -15.25
CA GLN A 73 4.55 14.27 -14.86
C GLN A 73 3.30 14.66 -14.05
N THR A 74 3.34 15.22 -12.84
CA THR A 74 4.11 16.38 -12.34
C THR A 74 4.27 16.33 -10.81
N GLU A 75 5.31 16.99 -10.30
CA GLU A 75 5.51 17.33 -8.88
C GLU A 75 4.61 18.50 -8.45
N THR A 76 4.12 18.48 -7.21
CA THR A 76 3.80 19.70 -6.46
C THR A 76 4.06 19.48 -4.96
N GLU A 77 5.02 20.26 -4.45
CA GLU A 77 5.29 20.46 -3.02
C GLU A 77 4.32 21.51 -2.49
N GLN A 78 3.35 21.11 -1.65
CA GLN A 78 2.69 22.02 -0.72
C GLN A 78 2.42 21.29 0.61
N GLU A 79 3.27 21.56 1.60
CA GLU A 79 3.01 21.29 3.01
C GLU A 79 1.99 22.34 3.51
N GLU A 80 0.70 22.05 3.38
CA GLU A 80 -0.31 22.71 4.19
C GLU A 80 -0.78 21.74 5.27
N GLU A 81 -0.56 22.14 6.53
CA GLU A 81 -1.00 21.51 7.77
C GLU A 81 -2.54 21.53 7.87
N LEU A 82 -3.23 20.81 6.99
CA LEU A 82 -4.69 20.72 6.99
C LEU A 82 -5.14 19.71 8.04
N HIS A 83 -5.66 20.23 9.16
CA HIS A 83 -6.44 19.57 10.21
C HIS A 83 -6.60 18.03 10.08
N GLU A 84 -5.96 17.29 10.99
CA GLU A 84 -5.93 15.82 11.12
C GLU A 84 -7.30 15.17 11.49
N THR A 85 -8.41 15.78 11.13
CA THR A 85 -9.72 15.20 11.42
C THR A 85 -9.99 14.06 10.45
N CYS A 86 -9.85 12.82 10.95
CA CYS A 86 -10.32 11.63 10.27
C CYS A 86 -11.84 11.75 10.06
N PHE A 87 -12.29 11.73 8.81
CA PHE A 87 -13.72 11.80 8.49
C PHE A 87 -14.30 10.45 8.05
N GLN A 88 -13.45 9.46 7.75
CA GLN A 88 -13.89 8.10 7.50
C GLN A 88 -12.89 7.09 8.06
N HIS A 89 -13.40 6.12 8.82
CA HIS A 89 -12.61 5.03 9.37
C HIS A 89 -13.38 3.73 9.16
N ILE A 90 -12.74 2.77 8.48
CA ILE A 90 -13.29 1.42 8.31
C ILE A 90 -12.27 0.40 8.81
N SER A 91 -12.79 -0.70 9.35
CA SER A 91 -12.00 -1.79 9.92
C SER A 91 -12.56 -3.14 9.47
N LEU A 92 -11.69 -4.12 9.21
CA LEU A 92 -12.06 -5.47 8.81
C LEU A 92 -11.09 -6.50 9.40
N GLN A 93 -11.64 -7.55 10.01
CA GLN A 93 -10.88 -8.75 10.33
C GLN A 93 -11.28 -9.88 9.39
N VAL A 94 -10.29 -10.58 8.85
CA VAL A 94 -10.47 -11.83 8.11
C VAL A 94 -9.49 -12.87 8.61
N ASN A 95 -9.77 -14.14 8.35
CA ASN A 95 -8.84 -15.23 8.58
C ASN A 95 -7.72 -15.22 7.52
N THR A 96 -6.63 -15.92 7.80
CA THR A 96 -5.47 -15.98 6.90
C THR A 96 -5.71 -16.88 5.70
N ASP A 97 -6.54 -16.41 4.78
CA ASP A 97 -6.90 -17.10 3.55
C ASP A 97 -6.76 -16.14 2.36
N VAL A 98 -5.99 -16.53 1.34
CA VAL A 98 -5.79 -15.72 0.13
C VAL A 98 -7.13 -15.48 -0.58
N ASN A 99 -8.09 -16.42 -0.48
CA ASN A 99 -9.41 -16.27 -1.09
C ASN A 99 -10.24 -15.16 -0.42
N ALA A 100 -9.88 -14.74 0.80
CA ALA A 100 -10.50 -13.59 1.44
C ALA A 100 -10.12 -12.25 0.78
N LEU A 101 -9.16 -12.22 -0.16
CA LEU A 101 -8.81 -11.01 -0.90
C LEU A 101 -10.02 -10.39 -1.60
N THR A 102 -10.91 -11.20 -2.19
CA THR A 102 -12.15 -10.69 -2.81
C THR A 102 -13.02 -9.95 -1.78
N LYS A 103 -13.14 -10.49 -0.57
CA LYS A 103 -13.87 -9.84 0.54
C LYS A 103 -13.19 -8.55 0.98
N VAL A 104 -11.86 -8.53 1.05
CA VAL A 104 -11.07 -7.33 1.41
C VAL A 104 -11.25 -6.23 0.36
N LEU A 105 -11.18 -6.55 -0.93
CA LEU A 105 -11.38 -5.57 -2.00
C LEU A 105 -12.82 -5.06 -2.04
N LEU A 106 -13.82 -5.94 -1.87
CA LEU A 106 -15.22 -5.52 -1.75
C LEU A 106 -15.47 -4.65 -0.51
N TRP A 107 -14.77 -4.90 0.60
CA TRP A 107 -14.85 -4.06 1.79
C TRP A 107 -14.29 -2.65 1.53
N PHE A 108 -13.22 -2.52 0.75
CA PHE A 108 -12.66 -1.22 0.36
C PHE A 108 -13.63 -0.36 -0.46
N GLU A 109 -14.50 -0.98 -1.26
CA GLU A 109 -15.54 -0.28 -2.04
C GLU A 109 -16.53 0.53 -1.18
N GLN A 110 -16.55 0.37 0.15
CA GLN A 110 -17.29 1.26 1.05
C GLN A 110 -16.82 2.72 0.97
N LEU A 111 -15.58 2.94 0.53
CA LEU A 111 -14.98 4.26 0.35
C LEU A 111 -15.23 4.84 -1.05
N LYS A 112 -15.95 4.14 -1.93
CA LYS A 112 -16.10 4.53 -3.34
C LYS A 112 -16.84 5.85 -3.53
N ASP A 113 -17.72 6.22 -2.61
CA ASP A 113 -18.50 7.46 -2.72
C ASP A 113 -17.71 8.67 -2.21
N LEU A 114 -16.52 8.44 -1.63
CA LEU A 114 -15.59 9.52 -1.30
C LEU A 114 -14.95 10.08 -2.57
N SER A 115 -14.79 11.41 -2.60
CA SER A 115 -14.11 12.18 -3.65
C SER A 115 -12.59 12.01 -3.59
N LEU A 116 -12.12 10.75 -3.55
CA LEU A 116 -10.72 10.40 -3.72
C LEU A 116 -10.36 10.48 -5.20
N PRO A 117 -9.21 11.09 -5.57
CA PRO A 117 -8.71 11.02 -6.94
C PRO A 117 -8.59 9.56 -7.40
N ASN A 118 -8.98 9.28 -8.65
CA ASN A 118 -8.97 7.90 -9.19
C ASN A 118 -7.59 7.26 -9.13
N GLU A 119 -6.52 8.04 -9.32
CA GLU A 119 -5.15 7.56 -9.19
C GLU A 119 -4.85 7.07 -7.77
N VAL A 120 -5.24 7.86 -6.77
CA VAL A 120 -5.08 7.51 -5.34
C VAL A 120 -5.87 6.25 -5.04
N TRP A 121 -7.12 6.18 -5.49
CA TRP A 121 -7.96 4.99 -5.34
C TRP A 121 -7.28 3.72 -5.88
N CYS A 122 -6.84 3.74 -7.15
CA CYS A 122 -6.22 2.59 -7.79
C CYS A 122 -4.91 2.17 -7.12
N LYS A 123 -4.03 3.13 -6.79
CA LYS A 123 -2.78 2.87 -6.07
C LYS A 123 -3.06 2.26 -4.70
N PHE A 124 -4.05 2.78 -3.98
CA PHE A 124 -4.37 2.28 -2.66
C PHE A 124 -4.96 0.87 -2.68
N GLN A 125 -5.80 0.57 -3.67
CA GLN A 125 -6.33 -0.78 -3.86
C GLN A 125 -5.22 -1.80 -4.16
N LEU A 126 -4.21 -1.39 -4.94
CA LEU A 126 -3.05 -2.21 -5.23
C LEU A 126 -2.18 -2.43 -3.98
N ALA A 127 -1.93 -1.38 -3.20
CA ALA A 127 -1.24 -1.48 -1.92
C ALA A 127 -2.00 -2.36 -0.90
N LEU A 128 -3.32 -2.23 -0.83
CA LEU A 128 -4.19 -3.07 0.00
C LEU A 128 -4.05 -4.55 -0.38
N ALA A 129 -4.14 -4.88 -1.66
CA ALA A 129 -3.97 -6.25 -2.15
C ALA A 129 -2.58 -6.80 -1.82
N ALA A 130 -1.53 -6.00 -2.05
CA ALA A 130 -0.15 -6.39 -1.75
C ALA A 130 0.09 -6.58 -0.24
N GLY A 131 -0.39 -5.67 0.61
CA GLY A 131 -0.24 -5.76 2.06
C GLY A 131 -0.98 -6.97 2.64
N PHE A 132 -2.23 -7.19 2.22
CA PHE A 132 -3.01 -8.35 2.64
C PHE A 132 -2.35 -9.68 2.22
N THR A 133 -1.98 -9.80 0.94
CA THR A 133 -1.36 -11.04 0.44
C THR A 133 0.02 -11.26 1.05
N ASN A 134 0.77 -10.21 1.40
CA ASN A 134 2.00 -10.33 2.16
C ASN A 134 1.77 -10.94 3.55
N ALA A 135 0.77 -10.46 4.29
CA ALA A 135 0.42 -11.03 5.59
C ALA A 135 0.07 -12.52 5.47
N VAL A 136 -0.82 -12.88 4.54
CA VAL A 136 -1.28 -14.27 4.39
C VAL A 136 -0.17 -15.21 3.91
N ARG A 137 0.56 -14.83 2.86
CA ARG A 137 1.50 -15.74 2.18
C ARG A 137 2.88 -15.80 2.82
N HIS A 138 3.30 -14.74 3.49
CA HIS A 138 4.64 -14.68 4.09
C HIS A 138 4.57 -14.73 5.61
N ALA A 139 3.92 -13.75 6.24
CA ALA A 139 3.89 -13.68 7.69
C ALA A 139 3.18 -14.89 8.32
N HIS A 140 2.10 -15.36 7.69
CA HIS A 140 1.28 -16.46 8.19
C HIS A 140 1.53 -17.81 7.50
N LYS A 141 2.60 -17.94 6.70
CA LYS A 141 2.86 -19.12 5.85
C LYS A 141 2.72 -20.48 6.57
N ASN A 142 3.07 -20.51 7.87
CA ASN A 142 3.04 -21.72 8.70
C ASN A 142 2.13 -21.56 9.93
N LEU A 143 1.18 -20.63 9.91
CA LEU A 143 0.24 -20.39 11.01
C LEU A 143 -1.13 -21.02 10.71
N PRO A 144 -1.97 -21.30 11.74
CA PRO A 144 -3.32 -21.82 11.54
C PRO A 144 -4.17 -20.93 10.65
N VAL A 145 -5.08 -21.50 9.86
CA VAL A 145 -5.94 -20.73 8.94
C VAL A 145 -6.87 -19.76 9.68
N GLU A 146 -7.14 -20.02 10.96
CA GLU A 146 -7.90 -19.16 11.86
C GLU A 146 -7.11 -17.93 12.32
N THR A 147 -5.82 -17.85 12.00
CA THR A 147 -4.98 -16.69 12.38
C THR A 147 -5.56 -15.42 11.76
N PRO A 148 -5.84 -14.39 12.56
CA PRO A 148 -6.49 -13.19 12.07
C PRO A 148 -5.51 -12.30 11.30
N VAL A 149 -5.97 -11.75 10.18
CA VAL A 149 -5.42 -10.56 9.54
C VAL A 149 -6.38 -9.42 9.78
N GLN A 150 -5.92 -8.38 10.46
CA GLN A 150 -6.71 -7.18 10.72
C GLN A 150 -6.31 -6.10 9.73
N LEU A 151 -7.28 -5.40 9.16
CA LEU A 151 -7.08 -4.28 8.25
C LEU A 151 -7.82 -3.06 8.78
N GLU A 152 -7.23 -1.89 8.57
CA GLU A 152 -7.83 -0.61 8.90
C GLU A 152 -7.49 0.41 7.81
N ILE A 153 -8.48 1.20 7.43
CA ILE A 153 -8.29 2.35 6.54
C ILE A 153 -8.86 3.58 7.20
N ARG A 154 -8.07 4.66 7.22
CA ARG A 154 -8.48 5.99 7.69
C ARG A 154 -8.33 7.00 6.57
N VAL A 155 -9.33 7.85 6.42
CA VAL A 155 -9.37 8.92 5.44
C VAL A 155 -9.43 10.25 6.16
N PHE A 156 -8.46 11.11 5.84
CA PHE A 156 -8.31 12.47 6.34
C PHE A 156 -8.40 13.43 5.17
N ASN A 157 -8.47 14.73 5.47
CA ASN A 157 -8.45 15.74 4.43
C ASN A 157 -7.06 15.79 3.77
N GLY A 158 -6.93 15.15 2.61
CA GLY A 158 -5.68 15.08 1.84
C GLY A 158 -4.72 13.98 2.28
N ARG A 159 -5.14 13.03 3.13
CA ARG A 159 -4.31 11.87 3.51
C ARG A 159 -5.12 10.59 3.65
N LEU A 160 -4.57 9.49 3.15
CA LEU A 160 -5.15 8.16 3.24
C LEU A 160 -4.16 7.23 3.95
N GLU A 161 -4.62 6.51 4.97
CA GLU A 161 -3.80 5.59 5.77
C GLU A 161 -4.35 4.17 5.69
N LEU A 162 -3.46 3.20 5.48
CA LEU A 162 -3.73 1.77 5.49
C LEU A 162 -2.88 1.14 6.57
N LYS A 163 -3.51 0.33 7.42
CA LYS A 163 -2.81 -0.55 8.35
C LYS A 163 -3.23 -1.99 8.12
N VAL A 164 -2.25 -2.89 8.11
CA VAL A 164 -2.44 -4.34 8.05
C VAL A 164 -1.67 -4.95 9.21
N TRP A 165 -2.38 -5.63 10.12
CA TRP A 165 -1.76 -6.37 11.20
C TRP A 165 -1.71 -7.86 10.90
N ASP A 166 -0.54 -8.44 11.14
CA ASP A 166 -0.25 -9.86 11.06
C ASP A 166 0.28 -10.39 12.41
N CYS A 167 0.17 -11.70 12.62
CA CYS A 167 0.64 -12.43 13.79
C CYS A 167 1.91 -13.25 13.48
N GLY A 168 2.61 -12.93 12.38
CA GLY A 168 3.82 -13.63 11.97
C GLY A 168 5.05 -13.31 12.80
N PRO A 169 6.18 -13.95 12.50
CA PRO A 169 7.47 -13.52 13.03
C PRO A 169 7.80 -12.12 12.49
N CYS A 170 8.32 -11.24 13.35
CA CYS A 170 8.89 -9.98 12.89
C CYS A 170 10.14 -10.23 12.03
N PHE A 171 10.43 -9.32 11.11
CA PHE A 171 11.68 -9.31 10.34
C PHE A 171 12.24 -7.89 10.29
N ASP A 172 13.52 -7.77 9.94
CA ASP A 172 14.18 -6.48 9.78
C ASP A 172 13.68 -5.79 8.49
N PHE A 173 12.69 -4.92 8.68
CA PHE A 173 12.03 -4.20 7.59
C PHE A 173 12.97 -3.20 6.91
N ASP A 174 13.81 -2.52 7.67
CA ASP A 174 14.76 -1.55 7.15
C ASP A 174 15.85 -2.22 6.31
N ALA A 175 16.36 -3.37 6.78
CA ALA A 175 17.26 -4.20 5.98
C ALA A 175 16.57 -4.64 4.68
N LYS A 176 15.29 -5.02 4.74
CA LYS A 176 14.53 -5.42 3.53
C LYS A 176 14.36 -4.26 2.54
N LEU A 177 14.06 -3.06 3.02
CA LEU A 177 14.00 -1.86 2.17
C LEU A 177 15.36 -1.51 1.55
N LYS A 178 16.45 -1.66 2.31
CA LYS A 178 17.83 -1.47 1.79
C LYS A 178 18.17 -2.49 0.71
N GLU A 179 17.82 -3.76 0.90
CA GLU A 179 17.99 -4.82 -0.09
C GLU A 179 17.25 -4.50 -1.38
N ILE A 180 15.98 -4.11 -1.29
CA ILE A 180 15.15 -3.72 -2.45
C ILE A 180 15.80 -2.54 -3.20
N ARG A 181 16.27 -1.51 -2.48
CA ARG A 181 16.97 -0.36 -3.09
C ARG A 181 18.30 -0.75 -3.74
N ALA A 182 19.03 -1.69 -3.17
CA ALA A 182 20.31 -2.15 -3.71
C ALA A 182 20.11 -3.00 -4.98
N ALA A 183 19.10 -3.88 -4.98
CA ALA A 183 18.73 -4.67 -6.14
C ALA A 183 18.29 -3.79 -7.33
N ASP A 184 17.61 -2.68 -7.05
CA ASP A 184 17.21 -1.69 -8.06
C ASP A 184 18.39 -0.92 -8.68
N ARG A 185 19.57 -0.90 -8.03
CA ARG A 185 20.80 -0.27 -8.56
C ARG A 185 21.71 -1.25 -9.31
N ASN A 186 21.68 -2.54 -8.96
CA ASN A 186 22.60 -3.55 -9.48
C ASN A 186 22.04 -4.40 -10.62
N ASN A 187 20.71 -4.46 -10.76
CA ASN A 187 20.10 -4.99 -11.96
C ASN A 187 19.94 -3.82 -12.95
N GLY A 188 20.79 -3.75 -13.97
CA GLY A 188 20.27 -3.40 -15.29
C GLY A 188 19.15 -4.41 -15.54
N LEU A 189 17.93 -3.99 -15.24
CA LEU A 189 16.77 -4.88 -15.24
C LEU A 189 16.66 -5.46 -16.65
N ASP A 190 16.40 -6.76 -16.73
CA ASP A 190 15.74 -7.34 -17.90
C ASP A 190 14.37 -6.65 -17.98
N LEU A 191 14.41 -5.47 -18.58
CA LEU A 191 13.35 -4.49 -18.71
C LEU A 191 12.92 -4.43 -20.18
N GLU A 192 12.95 -5.56 -20.89
CA GLU A 192 12.29 -5.70 -22.20
C GLU A 192 10.75 -5.64 -22.10
N VAL A 193 10.17 -5.40 -20.92
CA VAL A 193 8.72 -5.27 -20.73
C VAL A 193 8.27 -3.88 -20.23
N LEU A 194 9.17 -2.99 -19.80
CA LEU A 194 8.78 -1.63 -19.42
C LEU A 194 9.79 -0.62 -19.98
N ASN A 195 9.38 0.05 -21.05
CA ASN A 195 10.16 1.03 -21.80
C ASN A 195 10.93 2.03 -20.90
N ASP A 196 12.12 2.46 -21.34
CA ASP A 196 13.13 3.30 -20.65
C ASP A 196 12.64 4.69 -20.16
N ALA A 197 11.34 4.98 -20.21
CA ALA A 197 10.71 6.17 -19.61
C ALA A 197 10.46 6.04 -18.08
N CYS A 198 10.72 4.87 -17.47
CA CYS A 198 10.27 4.53 -16.11
C CYS A 198 11.30 4.79 -14.99
N LEU A 199 12.44 5.42 -15.28
CA LEU A 199 13.42 5.80 -14.25
C LEU A 199 13.06 7.17 -13.65
N MET A 200 12.52 7.16 -12.43
CA MET A 200 12.27 8.38 -11.65
C MET A 200 13.54 8.92 -10.98
N PRO A 201 13.71 10.25 -10.84
CA PRO A 201 14.70 10.82 -9.94
C PRO A 201 14.36 10.47 -8.47
N ASN A 202 15.41 10.25 -7.66
CA ASN A 202 15.27 9.92 -6.23
C ASN A 202 14.66 11.10 -5.45
N ARG A 203 13.43 10.95 -4.94
CA ARG A 203 12.92 11.79 -3.85
C ARG A 203 13.66 11.45 -2.54
N PRO A 204 14.10 12.43 -1.73
CA PRO A 204 14.51 12.15 -0.36
C PRO A 204 13.28 11.73 0.46
N LYS A 205 13.27 10.48 0.92
CA LYS A 205 12.30 10.00 1.92
C LYS A 205 12.96 10.12 3.30
N THR A 206 12.35 10.88 4.19
CA THR A 206 12.78 10.95 5.59
C THR A 206 12.48 9.62 6.26
N LEU A 207 13.53 8.85 6.56
CA LEU A 207 13.46 7.76 7.53
C LEU A 207 13.63 8.42 8.90
N GLU A 208 12.53 8.75 9.56
CA GLU A 208 12.59 9.08 10.99
C GLU A 208 13.09 7.83 11.73
N PRO A 209 14.24 7.90 12.42
CA PRO A 209 14.70 6.79 13.25
C PRO A 209 13.63 6.51 14.31
N SER A 210 13.31 5.23 14.50
CA SER A 210 12.48 4.79 15.62
C SER A 210 13.15 5.20 16.93
N LEU A 211 12.69 6.32 17.51
CA LEU A 211 13.05 6.73 18.86
C LEU A 211 12.49 5.69 19.83
N PHE A 212 13.34 4.74 20.20
CA PHE A 212 13.14 3.94 21.41
C PHE A 212 13.13 4.93 22.59
N LEU A 213 11.92 5.28 23.05
CA LEU A 213 11.74 5.79 24.41
C LEU A 213 12.08 4.65 25.37
N ILE A 214 13.35 4.57 25.76
CA ILE A 214 13.74 3.87 26.98
C ILE A 214 13.25 4.76 28.12
N ALA A 215 12.07 4.45 28.65
CA ALA A 215 11.65 4.98 29.94
C ALA A 215 12.62 4.44 31.00
N GLY A 216 13.26 5.36 31.72
CA GLY A 216 14.04 5.07 32.93
C GLY A 216 13.15 4.84 34.14
#